data_AF-A0A835R5N8-F1
#
_entry.id   AF-A0A835R5N8-F1
#
_cell.length_a   1.000
_cell.length_b   1.000
_cell.length_c   1.000
_cell.angle_alpha   90.00
_cell.angle_beta   90.00
_cell.angle_gamma   90.00
#
_symmetry.space_group_name_H-M   'P 1'
#
loop_
_entity.id
_entity.type
_entity.pdbx_description
1 polymer ?
#
loop_
_entity_poly.entity_id
_entity_poly.type
_entity_poly.pdbx_seq_one_letter_code
_entity_poly.pdbx_strand_id
1 'polypeptide(L)'
;MLEEGKCKLIKIPWEILAPREVGKSCYFTPRKLIVFLTHHHYDHIDGLSVICKSNPDSVLLAHENTLSRIPKGTWSNGHVAISGGEKIQIGRQMFEAIFAPGHTDGHFSLLHLNTRSLITGDHCVGFGSAVLDVTGGGKMKDYFQTTYKFLELFPRVLIPMHGRINLWPERMLCGYLKHRRDREQAILEAIENGAQTLYDIVAAVYADVDIKLWIVASSNVRLHVDHLSYQDKLPKAFSLEKFQASSGIRFLLRWTVLHVKRNNLVAIKAFLAVGFVGLAFYLALKNKNCSKWMV
;
A
#
# COMPACT_ATOMS: atom_id res chain seq x y z
N MET A 1 -2.31 -8.60 -33.04
CA MET A 1 -1.27 -9.46 -32.45
C MET A 1 -1.52 -9.48 -30.96
N LEU A 2 -2.20 -10.52 -30.47
CA LEU A 2 -2.46 -10.73 -29.04
C LEU A 2 -1.44 -11.77 -28.59
N GLU A 3 -0.46 -11.37 -27.79
CA GLU A 3 0.42 -12.33 -27.13
C GLU A 3 -0.39 -13.10 -26.09
N GLU A 4 -0.45 -14.41 -26.27
CA GLU A 4 -1.05 -15.36 -25.34
C GLU A 4 -0.31 -15.30 -24.00
N GLY A 5 -0.96 -14.71 -22.99
CA GLY A 5 -0.51 -14.78 -21.61
C GLY A 5 -0.47 -16.23 -21.15
N LYS A 6 0.74 -16.79 -21.01
CA LYS A 6 0.97 -18.15 -20.51
C LYS A 6 0.46 -18.24 -19.06
N CYS A 7 -0.74 -18.79 -18.87
CA CYS A 7 -1.27 -19.13 -17.54
C CYS A 7 -0.40 -20.23 -16.92
N LYS A 8 0.41 -19.88 -15.92
CA LYS A 8 1.24 -20.84 -15.19
C LYS A 8 0.39 -21.48 -14.09
N LEU A 9 0.04 -22.75 -14.26
CA LEU A 9 -0.61 -23.53 -13.21
C LEU A 9 0.46 -23.91 -12.17
N ILE A 10 0.41 -23.31 -10.99
CA ILE A 10 1.24 -23.71 -9.85
C ILE A 10 0.54 -24.92 -9.21
N LYS A 11 0.89 -26.11 -9.69
CA LYS A 11 0.50 -27.37 -9.03
C LYS A 11 1.41 -27.58 -7.82
N ILE A 12 0.78 -27.65 -6.66
CA ILE A 12 1.48 -27.97 -5.41
C ILE A 12 1.36 -29.49 -5.25
N PRO A 13 2.49 -30.23 -5.15
CA PRO A 13 2.45 -31.68 -5.17
C PRO A 13 1.50 -32.22 -4.11
N TRP A 14 0.49 -32.94 -4.56
CA TRP A 14 -0.27 -33.86 -3.75
C TRP A 14 0.33 -35.23 -4.02
N GLU A 15 0.85 -35.90 -3.01
CA GLU A 15 0.98 -37.36 -3.09
C GLU A 15 -0.31 -37.93 -2.49
N ILE A 16 -1.17 -38.49 -3.34
CA ILE A 16 -2.25 -39.38 -2.88
C ILE A 16 -1.55 -40.70 -2.65
N LEU A 17 -1.13 -40.95 -1.41
CA LEU A 17 -0.97 -42.33 -0.95
C LEU A 17 -2.39 -42.90 -0.85
N ALA A 18 -2.72 -43.82 -1.75
CA ALA A 18 -3.94 -44.61 -1.66
C ALA A 18 -4.00 -45.32 -0.30
N PRO A 19 -5.18 -45.41 0.34
CA PRO A 19 -5.29 -46.07 1.63
C PRO A 19 -5.09 -47.58 1.44
N ARG A 20 -4.00 -48.13 1.98
CA ARG A 20 -3.99 -49.52 2.43
C ARG A 20 -4.44 -49.52 3.87
N GLU A 21 -5.59 -50.11 4.13
CA GLU A 21 -6.02 -50.42 5.49
C GLU A 21 -4.94 -51.26 6.18
N VAL A 22 -4.55 -50.89 7.40
CA VAL A 22 -4.65 -51.70 8.63
C VAL A 22 -4.13 -50.83 9.79
N GLY A 23 -4.96 -50.63 10.83
CA GLY A 23 -4.49 -50.33 12.19
C GLY A 23 -4.51 -48.87 12.63
N LYS A 24 -5.41 -48.58 13.59
CA LYS A 24 -5.51 -47.40 14.48
C LYS A 24 -4.31 -46.42 14.45
N SER A 25 -4.36 -45.46 13.54
CA SER A 25 -3.71 -44.15 13.69
C SER A 25 -4.30 -43.19 12.64
N CYS A 26 -4.81 -42.04 13.08
CA CYS A 26 -5.27 -40.98 12.19
C CYS A 26 -4.04 -40.32 11.53
N TYR A 27 -3.59 -40.86 10.41
CA TYR A 27 -2.58 -40.21 9.57
C TYR A 27 -3.24 -39.04 8.81
N PHE A 28 -3.20 -37.83 9.37
CA PHE A 28 -3.30 -36.63 8.56
C PHE A 28 -2.00 -36.54 7.75
N THR A 29 -2.07 -36.74 6.43
CA THR A 29 -0.95 -36.37 5.54
C THR A 29 -0.54 -34.93 5.84
N PRO A 30 0.75 -34.60 6.04
CA PRO A 30 1.15 -33.23 6.32
C PRO A 30 0.78 -32.36 5.12
N ARG A 31 -0.28 -31.55 5.26
CA ARG A 31 -0.67 -30.58 4.25
C ARG A 31 0.38 -29.48 4.27
N LYS A 32 1.19 -29.41 3.24
CA LYS A 32 2.13 -28.30 3.04
C LYS A 32 1.39 -26.97 3.13
N LEU A 33 1.74 -26.14 4.10
CA LEU A 33 1.09 -24.83 4.30
C LEU A 33 1.53 -23.86 3.20
N ILE A 34 0.57 -23.17 2.61
CA ILE A 34 0.82 -22.15 1.58
C ILE A 34 0.44 -20.82 2.18
N VAL A 35 1.38 -19.89 2.17
CA VAL A 35 1.16 -18.51 2.61
C VAL A 35 1.09 -17.64 1.38
N PHE A 36 -0.08 -17.08 1.09
CA PHE A 36 -0.24 -16.09 0.04
C PHE A 36 -0.16 -14.70 0.67
N LEU A 37 0.80 -13.88 0.24
CA LEU A 37 1.00 -12.55 0.79
C LEU A 37 0.57 -11.50 -0.24
N THR A 38 -0.34 -10.62 0.18
CA THR A 38 -0.88 -9.56 -0.68
C THR A 38 0.17 -8.50 -0.97
N HIS A 39 0.88 -8.01 0.04
CA HIS A 39 1.95 -7.00 -0.07
C HIS A 39 2.81 -6.95 1.20
N HIS A 40 3.77 -6.02 1.24
CA HIS A 40 4.86 -5.96 2.22
C HIS A 40 4.60 -5.09 3.45
N HIS A 41 3.38 -4.52 3.61
CA HIS A 41 3.09 -3.70 4.80
C HIS A 41 3.11 -4.54 6.07
N TYR A 42 3.48 -3.90 7.16
CA TYR A 42 3.83 -4.54 8.42
C TYR A 42 2.73 -5.46 8.94
N ASP A 43 1.48 -5.00 8.93
CA ASP A 43 0.29 -5.73 9.36
C ASP A 43 -0.05 -6.95 8.48
N HIS A 44 0.53 -7.06 7.28
CA HIS A 44 0.41 -8.23 6.42
C HIS A 44 1.57 -9.22 6.60
N ILE A 45 2.70 -8.78 7.15
CA ILE A 45 3.92 -9.60 7.28
C ILE A 45 4.30 -9.96 8.72
N ASP A 46 3.74 -9.30 9.73
CA ASP A 46 4.16 -9.42 11.14
C ASP A 46 4.07 -10.89 11.64
N GLY A 47 3.03 -11.61 11.22
CA GLY A 47 2.83 -13.02 11.57
C GLY A 47 3.74 -14.02 10.85
N LEU A 48 4.47 -13.61 9.81
CA LEU A 48 5.23 -14.55 8.96
C LEU A 48 6.31 -15.31 9.73
N SER A 49 6.99 -14.65 10.68
CA SER A 49 8.05 -15.28 11.46
C SER A 49 7.54 -16.44 12.32
N VAL A 50 6.32 -16.32 12.87
CA VAL A 50 5.66 -17.37 13.66
C VAL A 50 5.20 -18.51 12.75
N ILE A 51 4.62 -18.18 11.59
CA ILE A 51 4.19 -19.19 10.61
C ILE A 51 5.39 -20.00 10.11
N CYS A 52 6.48 -19.31 9.75
CA CYS A 52 7.73 -19.89 9.26
C CYS A 52 8.33 -20.89 10.27
N LYS A 53 8.39 -20.52 11.56
CA LYS A 53 8.91 -21.39 12.63
C LYS A 53 8.01 -22.59 12.91
N SER A 54 6.69 -22.38 12.87
CA SER A 54 5.71 -23.41 13.22
C SER A 54 5.43 -24.39 12.08
N ASN A 55 5.81 -24.04 10.84
CA ASN A 55 5.55 -24.83 9.64
C ASN A 55 6.79 -24.86 8.74
N PRO A 56 7.83 -25.67 9.06
CA PRO A 56 9.10 -25.66 8.32
C PRO A 56 8.98 -25.92 6.81
N ASP A 57 7.97 -26.68 6.40
CA ASP A 57 7.71 -27.00 4.99
C ASP A 57 6.83 -25.96 4.27
N SER A 58 6.45 -24.86 4.93
CA SER A 58 5.57 -23.86 4.34
C SER A 58 6.21 -23.15 3.15
N VAL A 59 5.39 -22.75 2.17
CA VAL A 59 5.87 -21.96 1.02
C VAL A 59 5.12 -20.64 0.93
N LEU A 60 5.87 -19.56 0.77
CA LEU A 60 5.36 -18.21 0.57
C LEU A 60 5.18 -17.90 -0.92
N LEU A 61 4.01 -17.39 -1.30
CA LEU A 61 3.70 -16.90 -2.66
C LEU A 61 3.49 -15.39 -2.57
N ALA A 62 4.27 -14.62 -3.32
CA ALA A 62 4.18 -13.16 -3.34
C ALA A 62 4.82 -12.57 -4.61
N HIS A 63 4.58 -11.28 -4.87
CA HIS A 63 5.31 -10.54 -5.91
C HIS A 63 6.79 -10.36 -5.54
N GLU A 64 7.67 -10.27 -6.54
CA GLU A 64 9.10 -9.99 -6.35
C GLU A 64 9.35 -8.67 -5.59
N ASN A 65 8.61 -7.60 -5.93
CA ASN A 65 8.68 -6.31 -5.20
C ASN A 65 8.25 -6.44 -3.73
N THR A 66 7.30 -7.33 -3.45
CA THR A 66 6.87 -7.61 -2.08
C THR A 66 7.96 -8.40 -1.34
N LEU A 67 8.48 -9.48 -1.95
CA LEU A 67 9.55 -10.31 -1.37
C LEU A 67 10.81 -9.50 -1.03
N SER A 68 11.24 -8.62 -1.94
CA SER A 68 12.44 -7.79 -1.74
C SER A 68 12.31 -6.74 -0.63
N ARG A 69 11.09 -6.43 -0.17
CA ARG A 69 10.82 -5.45 0.89
C ARG A 69 10.48 -6.07 2.24
N ILE A 70 10.29 -7.39 2.30
CA ILE A 70 10.13 -8.09 3.58
C ILE A 70 11.47 -8.02 4.34
N PRO A 71 11.49 -7.63 5.63
CA PRO A 71 12.71 -7.57 6.41
C PRO A 71 13.43 -8.93 6.45
N LYS A 72 14.76 -8.91 6.34
CA LYS A 72 15.58 -10.13 6.44
C LYS A 72 15.29 -10.87 7.75
N GLY A 73 15.17 -12.20 7.67
CA GLY A 73 14.86 -13.05 8.82
C GLY A 73 13.37 -13.21 9.14
N THR A 74 12.48 -12.47 8.45
CA THR A 74 11.02 -12.63 8.60
C THR A 74 10.51 -13.95 8.00
N TRP A 75 11.14 -14.40 6.91
CA TRP A 75 10.84 -15.67 6.25
C TRP A 75 12.13 -16.34 5.80
N SER A 76 12.31 -17.61 6.14
CA SER A 76 13.48 -18.42 5.75
C SER A 76 13.11 -19.72 5.02
N ASN A 77 11.83 -20.07 4.95
CA ASN A 77 11.37 -21.27 4.25
C ASN A 77 11.30 -21.01 2.72
N GLY A 78 10.84 -22.00 1.95
CA GLY A 78 10.68 -21.84 0.51
C GLY A 78 9.76 -20.68 0.12
N HIS A 79 10.04 -20.00 -0.99
CA HIS A 79 9.16 -19.00 -1.57
C HIS A 79 9.07 -19.15 -3.10
N VAL A 80 7.99 -18.65 -3.67
CA VAL A 80 7.75 -18.62 -5.11
C VAL A 80 7.31 -17.21 -5.48
N ALA A 81 8.12 -16.53 -6.30
CA ALA A 81 7.74 -15.28 -6.91
C ALA A 81 6.67 -15.52 -7.97
N ILE A 82 5.59 -14.74 -7.92
CA ILE A 82 4.47 -14.77 -8.87
C ILE A 82 4.27 -13.41 -9.55
N SER A 83 3.77 -13.42 -10.78
CA SER A 83 3.63 -12.25 -11.66
C SER A 83 2.17 -11.94 -12.04
N GLY A 84 1.22 -12.84 -11.77
CA GLY A 84 -0.21 -12.70 -12.07
C GLY A 84 -0.71 -13.67 -13.13
N GLY A 85 -1.97 -14.10 -12.96
CA GLY A 85 -2.63 -15.11 -13.80
C GLY A 85 -2.30 -16.55 -13.42
N GLU A 86 -1.46 -16.77 -12.40
CA GLU A 86 -1.17 -18.11 -11.93
C GLU A 86 -2.39 -18.74 -11.28
N LYS A 87 -2.68 -19.98 -11.68
CA LYS A 87 -3.71 -20.79 -11.05
C LYS A 87 -3.08 -21.59 -9.91
N ILE A 88 -3.65 -21.48 -8.73
CA ILE A 88 -3.19 -22.14 -7.51
C ILE A 88 -4.25 -23.15 -7.09
N GLN A 89 -3.88 -24.42 -7.12
CA GLN A 89 -4.79 -25.50 -6.71
C GLN A 89 -4.49 -25.93 -5.28
N ILE A 90 -5.49 -25.84 -4.40
CA ILE A 90 -5.42 -26.30 -3.01
C ILE A 90 -6.50 -27.35 -2.79
N GLY A 91 -6.10 -28.62 -2.84
CA GLY A 91 -7.05 -29.74 -2.86
C GLY A 91 -8.00 -29.66 -4.06
N ARG A 92 -9.29 -29.47 -3.79
CA ARG A 92 -10.35 -29.30 -4.80
C ARG A 92 -10.69 -27.83 -5.10
N GLN A 93 -10.07 -26.89 -4.40
CA GLN A 93 -10.30 -25.46 -4.59
C GLN A 93 -9.29 -24.90 -5.60
N MET A 94 -9.78 -24.03 -6.47
CA MET A 94 -8.96 -23.35 -7.48
C MET A 94 -8.98 -21.84 -7.22
N PHE A 95 -7.78 -21.28 -7.11
CA PHE A 95 -7.58 -19.85 -6.99
C PHE A 95 -6.80 -19.32 -8.18
N GLU A 96 -6.93 -18.04 -8.47
CA GLU A 96 -6.13 -17.31 -9.43
C GLU A 96 -5.49 -16.10 -8.74
N ALA A 97 -4.16 -15.98 -8.87
CA ALA A 97 -3.44 -14.82 -8.39
C ALA A 97 -3.65 -13.64 -9.34
N ILE A 98 -4.23 -12.56 -8.85
CA ILE A 98 -4.52 -11.37 -9.63
C ILE A 98 -3.51 -10.29 -9.26
N PHE A 99 -2.56 -10.02 -10.15
CA PHE A 99 -1.68 -8.87 -9.98
C PHE A 99 -2.53 -7.59 -9.98
N ALA A 100 -2.38 -6.81 -8.92
CA ALA A 100 -3.30 -5.74 -8.53
C ALA A 100 -2.54 -4.49 -8.01
N PRO A 101 -1.59 -3.94 -8.80
CA PRO A 101 -0.82 -2.77 -8.38
C PRO A 101 -1.72 -1.55 -8.18
N GLY A 102 -1.26 -0.62 -7.36
CA GLY A 102 -1.97 0.63 -7.09
C GLY A 102 -1.77 1.05 -5.65
N HIS A 103 -2.18 0.20 -4.70
CA HIS A 103 -1.89 0.36 -3.29
C HIS A 103 -0.37 0.31 -3.02
N THR A 104 0.29 -0.73 -3.52
CA THR A 104 1.75 -0.83 -3.68
C THR A 104 2.05 -1.38 -5.08
N ASP A 105 3.32 -1.34 -5.49
CA ASP A 105 3.79 -1.90 -6.77
C ASP A 105 3.97 -3.43 -6.78
N GLY A 106 3.76 -4.09 -5.64
CA GLY A 106 3.80 -5.54 -5.48
C GLY A 106 2.51 -6.14 -4.96
N HIS A 107 1.42 -5.37 -4.99
CA HIS A 107 0.13 -5.79 -4.44
C HIS A 107 -0.54 -6.88 -5.30
N PHE A 108 -1.04 -7.89 -4.61
CA PHE A 108 -1.79 -9.01 -5.18
C PHE A 108 -3.15 -9.18 -4.52
N SER A 109 -4.11 -9.61 -5.33
CA SER A 109 -5.41 -10.13 -4.91
C SER A 109 -5.55 -11.60 -5.29
N LEU A 110 -6.46 -12.30 -4.64
CA LEU A 110 -6.68 -13.73 -4.87
C LEU A 110 -8.14 -13.99 -5.21
N LEU A 111 -8.40 -14.49 -6.42
CA LEU A 111 -9.74 -14.84 -6.87
C LEU A 111 -9.99 -16.33 -6.62
N HIS A 112 -11.00 -16.66 -5.82
CA HIS A 112 -11.49 -18.02 -5.73
C HIS A 112 -12.42 -18.33 -6.91
N LEU A 113 -12.00 -19.20 -7.82
CA LEU A 113 -12.68 -19.40 -9.11
C LEU A 113 -14.09 -20.00 -8.95
N ASN A 114 -14.28 -20.91 -7.99
CA ASN A 114 -15.55 -21.60 -7.79
C ASN A 114 -16.64 -20.67 -7.25
N THR A 115 -16.32 -19.81 -6.28
CA THR A 115 -17.31 -18.92 -5.64
C THR A 115 -17.31 -17.51 -6.22
N ARG A 116 -16.32 -17.16 -7.07
CA ARG A 116 -16.06 -15.79 -7.54
C ARG A 116 -15.85 -14.81 -6.37
N SER A 117 -15.29 -15.28 -5.26
CA SER A 117 -14.90 -14.42 -4.12
C SER A 117 -13.51 -13.86 -4.39
N LEU A 118 -13.37 -12.53 -4.33
CA LEU A 118 -12.09 -11.86 -4.52
C LEU A 118 -11.58 -11.34 -3.18
N ILE A 119 -10.44 -11.88 -2.74
CA ILE A 119 -9.69 -11.33 -1.62
C ILE A 119 -8.89 -10.15 -2.16
N THR A 120 -9.27 -8.93 -1.77
CA THR A 120 -8.75 -7.69 -2.37
C THR A 120 -7.53 -7.13 -1.65
N GLY A 121 -7.12 -7.71 -0.53
CA GLY A 121 -6.14 -7.09 0.38
C GLY A 121 -6.52 -5.65 0.68
N ASP A 122 -5.55 -4.73 0.57
CA ASP A 122 -5.73 -3.30 0.81
C ASP A 122 -6.12 -2.48 -0.43
N HIS A 123 -6.39 -3.13 -1.57
CA HIS A 123 -6.92 -2.42 -2.74
C HIS A 123 -8.31 -1.81 -2.46
N CYS A 124 -9.10 -2.51 -1.64
CA CYS A 124 -10.37 -2.04 -1.09
C CYS A 124 -10.39 -2.30 0.42
N VAL A 125 -11.10 -1.45 1.16
CA VAL A 125 -11.35 -1.62 2.59
C VAL A 125 -12.86 -1.52 2.85
N GLY A 126 -13.34 -2.21 3.87
CA GLY A 126 -14.78 -2.28 4.18
C GLY A 126 -15.37 -0.97 4.72
N PHE A 127 -14.53 -0.02 5.13
CA PHE A 127 -14.94 1.33 5.55
C PHE A 127 -13.90 2.36 5.14
N GLY A 128 -14.36 3.52 4.66
CA GLY A 128 -13.49 4.60 4.20
C GLY A 128 -12.93 4.36 2.80
N SER A 129 -11.68 4.76 2.58
CA SER A 129 -10.98 4.64 1.31
C SER A 129 -9.60 4.03 1.54
N ALA A 130 -9.08 3.32 0.54
CA ALA A 130 -7.78 2.69 0.60
C ALA A 130 -6.68 3.75 0.58
N VAL A 131 -5.61 3.57 1.33
CA VAL A 131 -4.40 4.40 1.15
C VAL A 131 -3.61 3.86 -0.02
N LEU A 132 -2.88 4.69 -0.74
CA LEU A 132 -1.90 4.25 -1.73
C LEU A 132 -0.53 4.68 -1.22
N ASP A 133 0.37 3.72 -1.06
CA ASP A 133 1.69 3.94 -0.47
C ASP A 133 2.68 4.42 -1.54
N VAL A 134 2.89 5.73 -1.59
CA VAL A 134 3.85 6.39 -2.48
C VAL A 134 5.27 5.81 -2.30
N THR A 135 5.65 5.43 -1.08
CA THR A 135 6.99 4.88 -0.80
C THR A 135 7.12 3.42 -1.23
N GLY A 136 6.02 2.69 -1.17
CA GLY A 136 5.85 1.33 -1.68
C GLY A 136 5.52 1.25 -3.18
N GLY A 137 5.74 2.34 -3.93
CA GLY A 137 5.52 2.38 -5.38
C GLY A 137 4.06 2.46 -5.82
N GLY A 138 3.14 2.77 -4.90
CA GLY A 138 1.73 2.95 -5.20
C GLY A 138 1.49 4.09 -6.20
N LYS A 139 0.57 3.86 -7.14
CA LYS A 139 0.24 4.78 -8.24
C LYS A 139 -1.26 4.79 -8.49
N MET A 140 -1.82 5.99 -8.66
CA MET A 140 -3.25 6.15 -8.91
C MET A 140 -3.65 5.55 -10.27
N LYS A 141 -2.81 5.70 -11.31
CA LYS A 141 -3.03 5.04 -12.62
C LYS A 141 -3.26 3.53 -12.47
N ASP A 142 -2.34 2.86 -11.78
CA ASP A 142 -2.36 1.42 -11.59
C ASP A 142 -3.59 1.03 -10.75
N TYR A 143 -3.92 1.85 -9.73
CA TYR A 143 -5.13 1.66 -8.94
C TYR A 143 -6.42 1.69 -9.77
N PHE A 144 -6.58 2.66 -10.67
CA PHE A 144 -7.71 2.72 -11.60
C PHE A 144 -7.76 1.49 -12.49
N GLN A 145 -6.62 1.11 -13.10
CA GLN A 145 -6.53 -0.06 -13.97
C GLN A 145 -6.89 -1.37 -13.24
N THR A 146 -6.35 -1.58 -12.05
CA THR A 146 -6.69 -2.71 -11.18
C THR A 146 -8.17 -2.72 -10.80
N THR A 147 -8.76 -1.57 -10.52
CA THR A 147 -10.19 -1.49 -10.18
C THR A 147 -11.09 -1.85 -11.37
N TYR A 148 -10.75 -1.42 -12.59
CA TYR A 148 -11.45 -1.86 -13.80
C TYR A 148 -11.29 -3.36 -14.04
N LYS A 149 -10.07 -3.89 -13.88
CA LYS A 149 -9.81 -5.32 -13.96
C LYS A 149 -10.69 -6.10 -12.96
N PHE A 150 -10.85 -5.62 -11.74
CA PHE A 150 -11.74 -6.26 -10.76
C PHE A 150 -13.21 -6.24 -11.17
N LEU A 151 -13.68 -5.17 -11.83
CA LEU A 151 -15.04 -5.14 -12.40
C LEU A 151 -15.20 -6.20 -13.50
N GLU A 152 -14.20 -6.37 -14.37
CA GLU A 152 -14.19 -7.36 -15.46
C GLU A 152 -14.14 -8.82 -14.96
N LEU A 153 -13.64 -9.06 -13.74
CA LEU A 153 -13.68 -10.39 -13.12
C LEU A 153 -15.10 -10.82 -12.69
N PHE A 154 -16.05 -9.88 -12.64
CA PHE A 154 -17.41 -10.07 -12.12
C PHE A 154 -17.43 -10.82 -10.77
N PRO A 155 -16.70 -10.34 -9.74
CA PRO A 155 -16.70 -10.97 -8.43
C PRO A 155 -18.10 -10.93 -7.81
N ARG A 156 -18.46 -11.98 -7.06
CA ARG A 156 -19.71 -12.05 -6.30
C ARG A 156 -19.58 -11.46 -4.91
N VAL A 157 -18.37 -11.49 -4.35
CA VAL A 157 -18.04 -10.99 -3.01
C VAL A 157 -16.64 -10.39 -3.03
N LEU A 158 -16.46 -9.25 -2.37
CA LEU A 158 -15.13 -8.70 -2.06
C LEU A 158 -14.80 -8.95 -0.59
N ILE A 159 -13.62 -9.48 -0.34
CA ILE A 159 -13.10 -9.77 0.99
C ILE A 159 -11.87 -8.86 1.21
N PRO A 160 -12.06 -7.65 1.77
CA PRO A 160 -10.96 -6.78 2.14
C PRO A 160 -10.22 -7.31 3.37
N MET A 161 -8.96 -6.91 3.55
CA MET A 161 -8.22 -7.27 4.78
C MET A 161 -8.65 -6.41 5.98
N HIS A 162 -9.14 -5.20 5.72
CA HIS A 162 -9.65 -4.30 6.75
C HIS A 162 -11.14 -4.01 6.53
N GLY A 163 -11.92 -4.10 7.61
CA GLY A 163 -13.36 -3.84 7.58
C GLY A 163 -14.19 -5.07 7.17
N ARG A 164 -15.46 -4.84 6.85
CA ARG A 164 -16.43 -5.91 6.57
C ARG A 164 -16.36 -6.41 5.13
N ILE A 165 -16.72 -7.67 4.95
CA ILE A 165 -16.99 -8.28 3.63
C ILE A 165 -18.06 -7.48 2.90
N ASN A 166 -17.89 -7.31 1.59
CA ASN A 166 -18.84 -6.61 0.74
C ASN A 166 -19.56 -7.56 -0.23
N LEU A 167 -20.89 -7.54 -0.19
CA LEU A 167 -21.78 -8.36 -1.03
C LEU A 167 -22.33 -7.61 -2.26
N TRP A 168 -21.86 -6.38 -2.51
CA TRP A 168 -22.20 -5.58 -3.69
C TRP A 168 -20.94 -5.07 -4.39
N PRO A 169 -20.13 -5.96 -4.99
CA PRO A 169 -18.79 -5.64 -5.48
C PRO A 169 -18.76 -4.49 -6.49
N GLU A 170 -19.65 -4.51 -7.47
CA GLU A 170 -19.75 -3.45 -8.48
C GLU A 170 -20.00 -2.09 -7.83
N ARG A 171 -20.94 -2.01 -6.88
CA ARG A 171 -21.25 -0.77 -6.17
C ARG A 171 -20.04 -0.25 -5.39
N MET A 172 -19.30 -1.14 -4.71
CA MET A 172 -18.09 -0.76 -3.97
C MET A 172 -17.01 -0.25 -4.94
N LEU A 173 -16.64 -1.02 -5.96
CA LEU A 173 -15.58 -0.66 -6.90
C LEU A 173 -15.91 0.63 -7.68
N CYS A 174 -17.15 0.78 -8.16
CA CYS A 174 -17.61 2.02 -8.79
C CYS A 174 -17.60 3.21 -7.82
N GLY A 175 -17.96 2.98 -6.55
CA GLY A 175 -17.86 3.99 -5.50
C GLY A 175 -16.43 4.48 -5.27
N TYR A 176 -15.45 3.57 -5.27
CA TYR A 176 -14.03 3.91 -5.18
C TYR A 176 -13.56 4.71 -6.40
N LEU A 177 -13.89 4.26 -7.61
CA LEU A 177 -13.57 5.00 -8.85
C LEU A 177 -14.16 6.41 -8.83
N LYS A 178 -15.43 6.54 -8.42
CA LYS A 178 -16.10 7.83 -8.30
C LYS A 178 -15.39 8.71 -7.28
N HIS A 179 -15.12 8.20 -6.08
CA HIS A 179 -14.45 8.96 -5.02
C HIS A 179 -13.08 9.51 -5.47
N ARG A 180 -12.30 8.73 -6.22
CA ARG A 180 -11.02 9.18 -6.78
C ARG A 180 -11.19 10.26 -7.84
N ARG A 181 -12.16 10.12 -8.74
CA ARG A 181 -12.46 11.15 -9.75
C ARG A 181 -12.97 12.44 -9.13
N ASP A 182 -13.84 12.35 -8.12
CA ASP A 182 -14.32 13.51 -7.37
C ASP A 182 -13.13 14.26 -6.73
N ARG A 183 -12.14 13.52 -6.21
CA ARG A 183 -10.92 14.13 -5.65
C ARG A 183 -10.06 14.79 -6.72
N GLU A 184 -9.92 14.18 -7.89
CA GLU A 184 -9.20 14.78 -9.04
C GLU A 184 -9.87 16.08 -9.49
N GLN A 185 -11.20 16.08 -9.56
CA GLN A 185 -11.99 17.26 -9.90
C GLN A 185 -11.75 18.40 -8.90
N ALA A 186 -11.81 18.11 -7.59
CA ALA A 186 -11.51 19.12 -6.57
C ALA A 186 -10.08 19.67 -6.65
N ILE A 187 -9.10 18.84 -7.03
CA ILE A 187 -7.72 19.27 -7.24
C ILE A 187 -7.61 20.18 -8.46
N LEU A 188 -8.26 19.85 -9.57
CA LEU A 188 -8.30 20.69 -10.77
C LEU A 188 -8.94 22.04 -10.46
N GLU A 189 -10.08 22.06 -9.79
CA GLU A 189 -10.75 23.29 -9.35
C GLU A 189 -9.86 24.15 -8.45
N ALA A 190 -9.12 23.55 -7.52
CA ALA A 190 -8.17 24.30 -6.69
C ALA A 190 -7.06 24.94 -7.54
N ILE A 191 -6.54 24.23 -8.54
CA ILE A 191 -5.50 24.74 -9.45
C ILE A 191 -6.03 25.88 -10.32
N GLU A 192 -7.24 25.73 -10.88
CA GLU A 192 -7.92 26.76 -11.69
C GLU A 192 -8.17 28.04 -10.87
N ASN A 193 -8.46 27.89 -9.58
CA ASN A 193 -8.60 28.99 -8.63
C ASN A 193 -7.25 29.56 -8.13
N GLY A 194 -6.13 29.14 -8.72
CA GLY A 194 -4.80 29.72 -8.50
C GLY A 194 -3.89 28.97 -7.55
N ALA A 195 -4.24 27.76 -7.09
CA ALA A 195 -3.33 26.93 -6.30
C ALA A 195 -2.12 26.48 -7.14
N GLN A 196 -0.90 26.76 -6.65
CA GLN A 196 0.34 26.46 -7.38
C GLN A 196 1.27 25.50 -6.64
N THR A 197 1.08 25.30 -5.34
CA THR A 197 1.91 24.41 -4.52
C THR A 197 1.10 23.26 -3.93
N LEU A 198 1.78 22.18 -3.52
CA LEU A 198 1.17 21.06 -2.81
C LEU A 198 0.41 21.54 -1.57
N TYR A 199 0.98 22.52 -0.88
CA TYR A 199 0.37 23.11 0.29
C TYR A 199 -0.95 23.81 -0.04
N ASP A 200 -0.99 24.63 -1.10
CA ASP A 200 -2.19 25.37 -1.50
C ASP A 200 -3.32 24.41 -1.88
N ILE A 201 -2.99 23.35 -2.63
CA ILE A 201 -3.96 22.33 -3.04
C ILE A 201 -4.48 21.57 -1.82
N VAL A 202 -3.61 21.11 -0.91
CA VAL A 202 -4.05 20.43 0.32
C VAL A 202 -4.93 21.35 1.17
N ALA A 203 -4.55 22.61 1.32
CA ALA A 203 -5.30 23.58 2.11
C ALA A 203 -6.70 23.87 1.54
N ALA A 204 -6.85 23.86 0.22
CA ALA A 204 -8.14 24.02 -0.44
C ALA A 204 -8.98 22.73 -0.40
N VAL A 205 -8.39 21.59 -0.78
CA VAL A 205 -9.09 20.31 -1.01
C VAL A 205 -9.37 19.54 0.28
N TYR A 206 -8.65 19.82 1.36
CA TYR A 206 -8.80 19.18 2.68
C TYR A 206 -9.02 20.22 3.80
N ALA A 207 -9.67 21.35 3.47
CA ALA A 207 -9.92 22.46 4.40
C ALA A 207 -10.72 22.04 5.65
N ASP A 208 -11.61 21.06 5.49
CA ASP A 208 -12.50 20.49 6.51
C ASP A 208 -11.85 19.34 7.31
N VAL A 209 -10.68 18.88 6.89
CA VAL A 209 -9.95 17.79 7.54
C VAL A 209 -8.99 18.34 8.60
N ASP A 210 -8.86 17.65 9.74
CA ASP A 210 -7.86 17.98 10.76
C ASP A 210 -6.48 18.12 10.12
N ILE A 211 -5.82 19.25 10.41
CA ILE A 211 -4.49 19.58 9.90
C ILE A 211 -3.46 18.48 10.20
N LYS A 212 -3.61 17.69 11.27
CA LYS A 212 -2.75 16.54 11.56
C LYS A 212 -2.73 15.51 10.43
N LEU A 213 -3.85 15.35 9.73
CA LEU A 213 -4.00 14.40 8.62
C LEU A 213 -3.53 14.99 7.29
N TRP A 214 -3.16 16.27 7.23
CA TRP A 214 -2.70 16.90 5.99
C TRP A 214 -1.40 16.29 5.46
N ILE A 215 -0.57 15.68 6.31
CA ILE A 215 0.63 14.95 5.87
C ILE A 215 0.20 13.76 4.99
N VAL A 216 -0.78 12.97 5.44
CA VAL A 216 -1.33 11.84 4.68
C VAL A 216 -2.06 12.34 3.43
N ALA A 217 -2.84 13.41 3.57
CA ALA A 217 -3.53 14.03 2.44
C ALA A 217 -2.56 14.52 1.35
N SER A 218 -1.39 15.05 1.74
CA SER A 218 -0.38 15.53 0.80
C SER A 218 0.16 14.41 -0.10
N SER A 219 0.38 13.22 0.45
CA SER A 219 0.75 12.02 -0.33
C SER A 219 -0.36 11.64 -1.31
N ASN A 220 -1.63 11.70 -0.87
CA ASN A 220 -2.76 11.42 -1.74
C ASN A 220 -2.92 12.46 -2.87
N VAL A 221 -2.72 13.75 -2.59
CA VAL A 221 -2.73 14.81 -3.62
C VAL A 221 -1.65 14.57 -4.67
N ARG A 222 -0.42 14.20 -4.25
CA ARG A 222 0.67 13.89 -5.19
C ARG A 222 0.28 12.79 -6.17
N LEU A 223 -0.29 11.69 -5.67
CA LEU A 223 -0.75 10.57 -6.51
C LEU A 223 -1.79 11.00 -7.55
N HIS A 224 -2.73 11.88 -7.17
CA HIS A 224 -3.74 12.40 -8.08
C HIS A 224 -3.14 13.38 -9.11
N VAL A 225 -2.25 14.28 -8.69
CA VAL A 225 -1.58 15.20 -9.63
C VAL A 225 -0.72 14.43 -10.62
N ASP A 226 0.01 13.41 -10.19
CA ASP A 226 0.80 12.54 -11.07
C ASP A 226 -0.10 11.82 -12.10
N HIS A 227 -1.29 11.37 -11.69
CA HIS A 227 -2.25 10.74 -12.60
C HIS A 227 -2.91 11.72 -13.57
N LEU A 228 -3.28 12.91 -13.11
CA LEU A 228 -3.77 13.99 -13.97
C LEU A 228 -2.71 14.42 -14.99
N SER A 229 -1.44 14.49 -14.57
CA SER A 229 -0.32 14.75 -15.46
C SER A 229 -0.15 13.65 -16.50
N TYR A 230 -0.24 12.38 -16.09
CA TYR A 230 -0.17 11.23 -16.99
C TYR A 230 -1.29 11.23 -18.05
N GLN A 231 -2.45 11.81 -17.72
CA GLN A 231 -3.60 11.94 -18.62
C GLN A 231 -3.59 13.24 -19.45
N ASP A 232 -2.55 14.08 -19.33
CA ASP A 232 -2.48 15.41 -19.94
C ASP A 232 -3.68 16.32 -19.58
N LYS A 233 -4.22 16.17 -18.36
CA LYS A 233 -5.39 16.92 -17.88
C LYS A 233 -5.06 18.12 -17.01
N LEU A 234 -3.80 18.30 -16.62
CA LEU A 234 -3.41 19.47 -15.83
C LEU A 234 -3.54 20.75 -16.68
N PRO A 235 -4.01 21.87 -16.10
CA PRO A 235 -4.06 23.15 -16.81
C PRO A 235 -2.68 23.57 -17.33
N LYS A 236 -2.58 24.11 -18.55
CA LYS A 236 -1.30 24.47 -19.18
C LYS A 236 -0.47 25.49 -18.38
N ALA A 237 -1.13 26.35 -17.62
CA ALA A 237 -0.48 27.35 -16.77
C ALA A 237 0.09 26.76 -15.46
N PHE A 238 -0.28 25.52 -15.12
CA PHE A 238 0.19 24.86 -13.90
C PHE A 238 1.60 24.30 -14.10
N SER A 239 2.55 24.82 -13.32
CA SER A 239 3.94 24.33 -13.34
C SER A 239 4.08 23.10 -12.44
N LEU A 240 4.23 21.92 -13.06
CA LEU A 240 4.50 20.67 -12.33
C LEU A 240 5.82 20.73 -11.56
N GLU A 241 6.84 21.39 -12.11
CA GLU A 241 8.13 21.60 -11.45
C GLU A 241 7.97 22.40 -10.15
N LYS A 242 7.19 23.49 -10.17
CA LYS A 242 6.92 24.29 -8.97
C LYS A 242 6.16 23.49 -7.91
N PHE A 243 5.18 22.69 -8.32
CA PHE A 243 4.44 21.79 -7.44
C PHE A 243 5.37 20.76 -6.79
N GLN A 244 6.18 20.06 -7.59
CA GLN A 244 7.15 19.07 -7.10
C GLN A 244 8.18 19.70 -6.15
N ALA A 245 8.71 20.87 -6.52
CA ALA A 245 9.66 21.63 -5.70
C ALA A 245 9.04 22.14 -4.38
N SER A 246 7.72 22.18 -4.25
CA SER A 246 7.01 22.55 -3.02
C SER A 246 6.72 21.38 -2.06
N SER A 247 7.01 20.15 -2.49
CA SER A 247 6.79 18.93 -1.73
C SER A 247 7.86 18.70 -0.64
N GLY A 248 7.69 17.64 0.16
CA GLY A 248 8.69 17.22 1.15
C GLY A 248 8.91 18.27 2.24
N ILE A 249 10.16 18.70 2.44
CA ILE A 249 10.52 19.59 3.55
C ILE A 249 9.82 20.96 3.47
N ARG A 250 9.59 21.49 2.26
CA ARG A 250 8.92 22.80 2.09
C ARG A 250 7.46 22.73 2.50
N PHE A 251 6.77 21.63 2.16
CA PHE A 251 5.43 21.35 2.64
C PHE A 251 5.41 21.24 4.18
N LEU A 252 6.32 20.44 4.75
CA LEU A 252 6.39 20.22 6.20
C LEU A 252 6.65 21.51 6.97
N LEU A 253 7.51 22.40 6.48
CA LEU A 253 7.75 23.71 7.10
C LEU A 253 6.49 24.57 7.13
N ARG A 254 5.79 24.73 6.00
CA ARG A 254 4.52 25.49 5.94
C ARG A 254 3.44 24.89 6.83
N TRP A 255 3.31 23.56 6.77
CA TRP A 255 2.38 22.81 7.60
C TRP A 255 2.66 23.01 9.09
N THR A 256 3.93 22.94 9.52
CA THR A 256 4.33 23.12 10.92
C THR A 256 3.97 24.51 11.42
N VAL A 257 4.24 25.55 10.62
CA VAL A 257 3.88 26.93 10.97
C VAL A 257 2.38 27.07 11.21
N LEU A 258 1.53 26.52 10.33
CA LEU A 258 0.08 26.56 10.55
C LEU A 258 -0.39 25.70 11.71
N HIS A 259 0.13 24.48 11.86
CA HIS A 259 -0.22 23.57 12.94
C HIS A 259 0.03 24.23 14.31
N VAL A 260 1.20 24.85 14.45
CA VAL A 260 1.61 25.59 15.65
C VAL A 260 0.75 26.84 15.87
N LYS A 261 0.45 27.61 14.80
CA LYS A 261 -0.41 28.80 14.89
C LYS A 261 -1.84 28.45 15.35
N ARG A 262 -2.38 27.31 14.92
CA ARG A 262 -3.74 26.86 15.24
C ARG A 262 -3.87 26.27 16.65
N ASN A 263 -2.77 25.74 17.20
CA ASN A 263 -2.73 25.10 18.53
C ASN A 263 -2.21 26.00 19.68
N ASN A 264 -2.23 27.32 19.48
CA ASN A 264 -1.91 28.37 20.47
C ASN A 264 -0.42 28.52 20.89
N LEU A 265 -0.01 29.77 21.08
CA LEU A 265 1.37 30.28 21.31
C LEU A 265 2.15 29.67 22.51
N VAL A 266 1.49 28.93 23.41
CA VAL A 266 2.13 28.34 24.60
C VAL A 266 3.14 27.25 24.19
N ALA A 267 2.84 26.49 23.13
CA ALA A 267 3.75 25.49 22.58
C ALA A 267 5.02 26.11 21.97
N ILE A 268 4.92 27.32 21.41
CA ILE A 268 6.04 28.04 20.79
C ILE A 268 7.10 28.43 21.84
N LYS A 269 6.67 28.91 23.01
CA LYS A 269 7.60 29.26 24.10
C LYS A 269 8.31 28.01 24.66
N ALA A 270 7.60 26.88 24.77
CA ALA A 270 8.18 25.62 25.21
C ALA A 270 9.19 25.06 24.18
N PHE A 271 8.87 25.12 22.89
CA PHE A 271 9.73 24.56 21.83
C PHE A 271 10.97 25.42 21.53
N LEU A 272 10.84 26.76 21.57
CA LEU A 272 11.99 27.67 21.42
C LEU A 272 12.95 27.56 22.62
N ALA A 273 12.45 27.33 23.83
CA ALA A 273 13.30 27.08 25.00
C ALA A 273 14.09 25.76 24.87
N VAL A 274 13.47 24.69 24.36
CA VAL A 274 14.15 23.39 24.14
C VAL A 274 15.14 23.48 22.97
N GLY A 275 14.81 24.22 21.90
CA GLY A 275 15.71 24.45 20.76
C GLY A 275 16.97 25.24 21.12
N PHE A 276 16.88 26.26 21.98
CA PHE A 276 18.04 27.01 22.46
C PHE A 276 18.93 26.17 23.37
N VAL A 277 18.36 25.34 24.24
CA VAL A 277 19.14 24.41 25.09
C VAL A 277 19.81 23.33 24.24
N GLY A 278 19.12 22.79 23.23
CA GLY A 278 19.68 21.79 22.31
C GLY A 278 20.81 22.34 21.44
N LEU A 279 20.68 23.58 20.94
CA LEU A 279 21.73 24.23 20.15
C LEU A 279 22.94 24.62 21.02
N ALA A 280 22.72 25.08 22.25
CA ALA A 280 23.79 25.36 23.21
C ALA A 280 24.52 24.06 23.63
N PHE A 281 23.80 22.95 23.82
CA PHE A 281 24.38 21.65 24.13
C PHE A 281 25.17 21.07 22.94
N TYR A 282 24.67 21.21 21.72
CA TYR A 282 25.36 20.82 20.49
C TYR A 282 26.65 21.64 20.27
N LEU A 283 26.62 22.96 20.49
CA LEU A 283 27.80 23.81 20.41
C LEU A 283 28.82 23.52 21.52
N ALA A 284 28.36 23.19 22.74
CA ALA A 284 29.23 22.79 23.85
C ALA A 284 29.90 21.43 23.63
N LEU A 285 29.21 20.47 22.99
CA LEU A 285 29.78 19.17 22.61
C LEU A 285 30.79 19.29 21.47
N LYS A 286 30.55 20.18 20.50
CA LYS A 286 31.48 20.42 19.38
C LYS A 286 32.81 21.04 19.86
N ASN A 287 32.77 21.91 20.88
CA ASN A 287 33.98 22.51 21.46
C ASN A 287 34.83 21.53 22.30
N LYS A 288 34.26 20.43 22.82
CA LYS A 288 35.01 19.42 23.59
C LYS A 288 35.76 18.41 22.72
N ASN A 289 35.47 18.33 21.42
CA ASN A 289 36.11 17.38 20.50
C ASN A 289 37.34 17.94 19.75
N CYS A 290 37.78 19.17 20.04
CA CYS A 290 38.96 19.78 19.42
C CYS A 290 40.25 19.72 20.26
N SER A 291 40.27 19.08 21.45
CA SER A 291 41.43 19.09 22.35
C SER A 291 42.05 17.71 22.65
N LYS A 292 41.96 16.73 21.75
CA LYS A 292 42.68 15.46 21.86
C LYS A 292 43.42 15.10 20.56
N TRP A 293 44.43 15.92 20.25
CA TRP A 293 45.62 15.54 19.51
C TRP A 293 46.78 16.28 20.18
N MET A 294 47.40 15.65 21.18
CA MET A 294 48.75 15.94 21.64
C MET A 294 49.18 14.82 22.60
N VAL A 295 50.32 14.24 22.26
CA VAL A 295 51.04 13.10 22.87
C VAL A 295 50.52 11.72 22.49
#